data_AF-A0A1J3HXQ2-F1
#
_entry.id   AF-A0A1J3HXQ2-F1
#
_cell.length_a   1.000
_cell.length_b   1.000
_cell.length_c   1.000
_cell.angle_alpha   90.00
_cell.angle_beta   90.00
_cell.angle_gamma   90.00
#
_symmetry.space_group_name_H-M   'P 1'
#
loop_
_entity.id
_entity.type
_entity.pdbx_description
1 polymer ?
#
loop_
_entity_poly.entity_id
_entity_poly.type
_entity_poly.pdbx_seq_one_letter_code
_entity_poly.pdbx_strand_id
1 'polypeptide(L)'
;NSERCEEQEILLNQHKHIQELKKTLNTTKAGMQLLQMKYQEDFFHLGKHLNGLAYAATGYKRVLEENRKLYNLVQDLKGNIRVYCRVRPFFPGQQTSSSSVEHIDEGTITMRLPSKYGKEGRKPFMFNKVFGPSATQEEVFSDMRPLVRSVLDGYNVCIFAYGQTGSGKTFTMTGPKELTEESLGVNYRALEDLFLLSDQRKDTTSYEISVQMLEIYNEQVRDLLATDGQTKRLEIR
;
A
#
# COMPACT_ATOMS: atom_id res chain seq x y z
N ASN A 1 64.62 -55.23 -48.52
CA ASN A 1 64.96 -53.80 -48.46
C ASN A 1 63.74 -52.88 -48.52
N SER A 2 62.65 -53.22 -49.22
CA SER A 2 61.42 -52.40 -49.26
C SER A 2 60.64 -52.42 -47.92
N GLU A 3 60.44 -53.59 -47.32
CA GLU A 3 59.63 -53.75 -46.08
C GLU A 3 60.23 -53.03 -44.86
N ARG A 4 61.56 -53.02 -44.70
CA ARG A 4 62.22 -52.26 -43.62
C ARG A 4 62.09 -50.74 -43.79
N CYS A 5 61.90 -50.26 -45.01
CA CYS A 5 61.73 -48.84 -45.31
C CYS A 5 60.31 -48.38 -44.96
N GLU A 6 59.30 -49.19 -45.30
CA GLU A 6 57.89 -48.96 -44.92
C GLU A 6 57.69 -49.01 -43.40
N GLU A 7 58.31 -49.97 -42.70
CA GLU A 7 58.29 -50.02 -41.22
C GLU A 7 58.91 -48.77 -40.58
N GLN A 8 60.00 -48.26 -41.14
CA GLN A 8 60.64 -47.02 -40.69
C GLN A 8 59.76 -45.79 -40.92
N GLU A 9 59.04 -45.73 -42.04
CA GLU A 9 58.14 -44.63 -42.38
C GLU A 9 56.90 -44.61 -41.47
N ILE A 10 56.33 -45.79 -41.16
CA ILE A 10 55.23 -45.94 -40.21
C ILE A 10 55.66 -45.50 -38.80
N LEU A 11 56.84 -45.91 -38.34
CA LEU A 11 57.40 -45.51 -37.05
C LEU A 11 57.64 -43.99 -36.96
N LEU A 12 58.12 -43.39 -38.05
CA LEU A 12 58.32 -41.95 -38.15
C LEU A 12 56.98 -41.19 -38.06
N ASN A 13 55.94 -41.71 -38.74
CA ASN A 13 54.62 -41.11 -38.76
C ASN A 13 53.90 -41.24 -37.40
N GLN A 14 54.03 -42.39 -36.73
CA GLN A 14 53.57 -42.56 -35.34
C GLN A 14 54.28 -41.61 -34.36
N HIS A 15 55.59 -41.43 -34.50
CA HIS A 15 56.34 -40.48 -33.69
C HIS A 15 55.85 -39.04 -33.89
N LYS A 16 55.54 -38.67 -35.14
CA LYS A 16 54.98 -37.36 -35.51
C LYS A 16 53.60 -37.13 -34.90
N HIS A 17 52.71 -38.11 -34.97
CA HIS A 17 51.39 -38.06 -34.33
C HIS A 17 51.47 -37.96 -32.80
N ILE A 18 52.38 -38.68 -32.15
CA ILE A 18 52.59 -38.60 -30.69
C ILE A 18 53.09 -37.20 -30.30
N GLN A 19 53.97 -36.60 -31.10
CA GLN A 19 54.43 -35.23 -30.87
C GLN A 19 53.29 -34.21 -31.03
N GLU A 20 52.44 -34.40 -32.05
CA GLU A 20 51.28 -33.55 -32.29
C GLU A 20 50.25 -33.66 -31.15
N LEU A 21 49.92 -34.88 -30.72
CA LEU A 21 49.06 -35.14 -29.56
C LEU A 21 49.61 -34.50 -28.26
N LYS A 22 50.93 -34.61 -28.02
CA LYS A 22 51.58 -33.94 -26.88
C LYS A 22 51.41 -32.42 -26.96
N LYS A 23 51.52 -31.85 -28.15
CA LYS A 23 51.36 -30.41 -28.37
C LYS A 23 49.92 -29.98 -28.09
N THR A 24 48.94 -30.74 -28.60
CA THR A 24 47.50 -30.52 -28.35
C THR A 24 47.16 -30.69 -26.87
N LEU A 25 47.68 -31.72 -26.20
CA LEU A 25 47.49 -31.91 -24.75
C LEU A 25 48.02 -30.72 -23.95
N ASN A 26 49.20 -30.21 -24.30
CA ASN A 26 49.81 -29.07 -23.62
C ASN A 26 49.02 -27.77 -23.86
N THR A 27 48.52 -27.53 -25.08
CA THR A 27 47.67 -26.37 -25.36
C THR A 27 46.31 -26.47 -24.68
N THR A 28 45.67 -27.65 -24.66
CA THR A 28 44.42 -27.87 -23.91
C THR A 28 44.62 -27.68 -22.41
N LYS A 29 45.74 -28.18 -21.84
CA LYS A 29 46.08 -27.99 -20.43
C LYS A 29 46.27 -26.51 -20.08
N ALA A 30 46.98 -25.76 -20.91
CA ALA A 30 47.15 -24.32 -20.74
C ALA A 30 45.80 -23.58 -20.83
N GLY A 31 44.96 -23.95 -21.82
CA GLY A 31 43.61 -23.40 -21.95
C GLY A 31 42.73 -23.69 -20.73
N MET A 32 42.82 -24.88 -20.16
CA MET A 32 42.05 -25.28 -18.97
C MET A 32 42.51 -24.53 -17.71
N GLN A 33 43.82 -24.29 -17.55
CA GLN A 33 44.35 -23.45 -16.47
C GLN A 33 43.87 -22.00 -16.59
N LEU A 34 43.87 -21.45 -17.80
CA LEU A 34 43.41 -20.08 -18.04
C LEU A 34 41.91 -19.94 -17.77
N LEU A 35 41.12 -20.94 -18.16
CA LEU A 35 39.70 -21.01 -17.86
C LEU A 35 39.45 -21.10 -16.34
N GLN A 36 40.25 -21.88 -15.62
CA GLN A 36 40.16 -21.98 -14.16
C GLN A 36 40.46 -20.64 -13.47
N MET A 37 41.49 -19.92 -13.92
CA MET A 37 41.81 -18.58 -13.40
C MET A 37 40.67 -17.59 -13.67
N LYS A 38 40.10 -17.61 -14.88
CA LYS A 38 38.98 -16.75 -15.25
C LYS A 38 37.73 -17.03 -14.39
N TYR A 39 37.39 -18.30 -14.17
CA TYR A 39 36.26 -18.63 -13.29
C TYR A 39 36.48 -18.17 -11.85
N GLN A 40 37.70 -18.28 -11.31
CA GLN A 40 38.00 -17.77 -9.96
C GLN A 40 37.81 -16.25 -9.87
N GLU A 41 38.23 -15.53 -10.91
CA GLU A 41 38.05 -14.07 -11.00
C GLU A 41 36.56 -13.70 -11.09
N ASP A 42 35.80 -14.35 -11.97
CA ASP A 42 34.35 -14.15 -12.11
C ASP A 42 33.60 -14.43 -10.79
N PHE A 43 33.97 -15.50 -10.08
CA PHE A 43 33.41 -15.81 -8.76
C PHE A 43 33.73 -14.73 -7.72
N PHE A 44 34.95 -14.18 -7.74
CA PHE A 44 35.36 -13.12 -6.84
C PHE A 44 34.57 -11.82 -7.10
N HIS A 45 34.40 -11.45 -8.38
CA HIS A 45 33.58 -10.31 -8.77
C HIS A 45 32.11 -10.49 -8.38
N LEU A 46 31.55 -11.68 -8.62
CA LEU A 46 30.18 -11.99 -8.22
C LEU A 46 29.99 -11.91 -6.71
N GLY A 47 30.95 -12.41 -5.92
CA GLY A 47 30.94 -12.27 -4.46
C GLY A 47 30.96 -10.81 -3.99
N LYS A 48 31.76 -9.95 -4.64
CA LYS A 48 31.76 -8.51 -4.36
C LYS A 48 30.40 -7.86 -4.66
N HIS A 49 29.80 -8.20 -5.80
CA HIS A 49 28.49 -7.68 -6.18
C HIS A 49 27.39 -8.14 -5.21
N LEU A 50 27.40 -9.41 -4.81
CA LEU A 50 26.47 -9.98 -3.83
C LEU A 50 26.58 -9.28 -2.47
N ASN A 51 27.80 -9.05 -1.98
CA ASN A 51 28.01 -8.32 -0.73
C ASN A 51 27.54 -6.86 -0.82
N GLY A 52 27.78 -6.20 -1.96
CA GLY A 52 27.27 -4.85 -2.22
C GLY A 52 25.74 -4.79 -2.21
N LEU A 53 25.09 -5.75 -2.87
CA LEU A 53 23.63 -5.88 -2.88
C LEU A 53 23.07 -6.20 -1.50
N ALA A 54 23.69 -7.10 -0.74
CA ALA A 54 23.27 -7.45 0.62
C ALA A 54 23.37 -6.25 1.57
N TYR A 55 24.44 -5.46 1.46
CA TYR A 55 24.61 -4.22 2.21
C TYR A 55 23.51 -3.20 1.84
N ALA A 56 23.26 -3.00 0.55
CA ALA A 56 22.22 -2.11 0.06
C ALA A 56 20.81 -2.54 0.54
N ALA A 57 20.50 -3.83 0.47
CA ALA A 57 19.22 -4.39 0.93
C ALA A 57 19.03 -4.18 2.45
N THR A 58 20.08 -4.39 3.24
CA THR A 58 20.04 -4.15 4.69
C THR A 58 19.83 -2.66 5.01
N GLY A 59 20.54 -1.77 4.30
CA GLY A 59 20.35 -0.33 4.42
C GLY A 59 18.93 0.10 4.06
N TYR A 60 18.38 -0.43 2.97
CA TYR A 60 17.01 -0.16 2.54
C TYR A 60 15.99 -0.59 3.60
N LYS A 61 16.14 -1.77 4.19
CA LYS A 61 15.28 -2.25 5.28
C LYS A 61 15.30 -1.30 6.50
N ARG A 62 16.48 -0.80 6.88
CA ARG A 62 16.59 0.17 7.99
C ARG A 62 15.85 1.47 7.69
N VAL A 63 15.98 1.98 6.47
CA VAL A 63 15.28 3.20 6.02
C VAL A 63 13.77 2.99 6.02
N LEU A 64 13.27 1.82 5.60
CA LEU A 64 11.84 1.50 5.68
C LEU A 64 11.32 1.50 7.12
N GLU A 65 12.07 0.91 8.06
CA GLU A 65 11.70 0.92 9.48
C GLU A 65 11.70 2.33 10.09
N GLU A 66 12.69 3.17 9.74
CA GLU A 66 12.74 4.58 10.16
C GLU A 66 11.57 5.38 9.58
N ASN A 67 11.28 5.22 8.28
CA ASN A 67 10.15 5.87 7.63
C ASN A 67 8.82 5.49 8.30
N ARG A 68 8.64 4.21 8.66
CA ARG A 68 7.46 3.77 9.41
C ARG A 68 7.32 4.46 10.76
N LYS A 69 8.43 4.59 11.52
CA LYS A 69 8.43 5.30 12.81
C LYS A 69 8.08 6.77 12.65
N LEU A 70 8.68 7.45 11.69
CA LEU A 70 8.42 8.87 11.40
C LEU A 70 6.97 9.09 10.98
N TYR A 71 6.44 8.18 10.15
CA TYR A 71 5.06 8.23 9.70
C TYR A 71 4.07 8.20 10.87
N ASN A 72 4.26 7.26 11.80
CA ASN A 72 3.40 7.13 12.98
C ASN A 72 3.54 8.33 13.91
N LEU A 73 4.76 8.85 14.11
CA LEU A 73 4.98 10.06 14.88
C LEU A 73 4.21 11.26 14.30
N VAL A 74 4.19 11.40 12.97
CA VAL A 74 3.38 12.44 12.31
C VAL A 74 1.88 12.24 12.56
N GLN A 75 1.39 10.98 12.59
CA GLN A 75 -0.01 10.71 12.92
C GLN A 75 -0.35 11.07 14.37
N ASP A 76 0.52 10.73 15.32
CA ASP A 76 0.36 11.04 16.73
C ASP A 76 0.37 12.57 16.98
N LEU A 77 1.28 13.29 16.31
CA LEU A 77 1.36 14.76 16.40
C LEU A 77 0.12 15.46 15.83
N LYS A 78 -0.52 14.89 14.81
CA LYS A 78 -1.81 15.38 14.29
C LYS A 78 -2.99 15.10 15.24
N GLY A 79 -2.76 14.31 16.28
CA GLY A 79 -3.76 13.91 17.26
C GLY A 79 -4.40 12.57 16.92
N ASN A 80 -4.58 11.76 17.98
CA ASN A 80 -5.18 10.41 17.92
C ASN A 80 -6.69 10.45 17.67
N ILE A 81 -7.34 11.56 18.03
CA ILE A 81 -8.76 11.80 17.76
C ILE A 81 -8.85 12.99 16.82
N ARG A 82 -9.48 12.76 15.66
CA ARG A 82 -9.70 13.79 14.63
C ARG A 82 -11.18 13.88 14.34
N VAL A 83 -11.69 15.11 14.36
CA VAL A 83 -13.09 15.42 14.07
C VAL A 83 -13.15 16.22 12.78
N TYR A 84 -13.83 15.64 11.80
CA TYR A 84 -14.07 16.27 10.50
C TYR A 84 -15.52 16.71 10.39
N CYS A 85 -15.75 17.89 9.84
CA CYS A 85 -17.08 18.35 9.46
C CYS A 85 -17.22 18.23 7.94
N ARG A 86 -18.28 17.58 7.44
CA ARG A 86 -18.57 17.52 6.01
C ARG A 86 -19.96 18.08 5.73
N VAL A 87 -20.02 19.16 4.97
CA VAL A 87 -21.26 19.78 4.53
C VAL A 87 -21.65 19.16 3.20
N ARG A 88 -22.82 18.50 3.14
CA ARG A 88 -23.31 17.93 1.88
C ARG A 88 -23.78 19.02 0.91
N PRO A 89 -23.76 18.78 -0.41
CA PRO A 89 -24.43 19.64 -1.38
C PRO A 89 -25.96 19.61 -1.19
N PHE A 90 -26.59 20.69 -1.62
CA PHE A 90 -28.04 20.80 -1.72
C PHE A 90 -28.59 19.83 -2.75
N PHE A 91 -29.81 19.32 -2.52
CA PHE A 91 -30.49 18.52 -3.54
C PHE A 91 -30.93 19.42 -4.71
N PRO A 92 -31.03 18.89 -5.94
CA PRO A 92 -31.60 19.62 -7.06
C PRO A 92 -32.96 20.22 -6.69
N GLY A 93 -33.10 21.56 -6.78
CA GLY A 93 -34.31 22.29 -6.40
C GLY A 93 -34.30 22.90 -4.99
N GLN A 94 -33.30 22.64 -4.15
CA GLN A 94 -33.12 23.38 -2.88
C GLN A 94 -32.36 24.68 -3.11
N GLN A 95 -32.88 25.82 -2.63
CA GLN A 95 -32.22 27.11 -2.76
C GLN A 95 -31.13 27.33 -1.71
N THR A 96 -29.99 27.87 -2.13
CA THR A 96 -28.83 28.24 -1.28
C THR A 96 -29.20 29.23 -0.16
N SER A 97 -30.25 30.03 -0.35
CA SER A 97 -30.80 30.98 0.65
C SER A 97 -31.32 30.32 1.93
N SER A 98 -31.52 28.99 1.92
CA SER A 98 -31.89 28.19 3.10
C SER A 98 -30.69 27.69 3.92
N SER A 99 -29.45 27.97 3.48
CA SER A 99 -28.25 27.57 4.20
C SER A 99 -28.09 28.34 5.51
N SER A 100 -27.96 27.61 6.62
CA SER A 100 -27.49 28.18 7.89
C SER A 100 -25.96 28.31 7.96
N VAL A 101 -25.23 27.78 6.96
CA VAL A 101 -23.76 27.92 6.86
C VAL A 101 -23.44 29.23 6.16
N GLU A 102 -22.68 30.11 6.83
CA GLU A 102 -22.31 31.43 6.30
C GLU A 102 -20.89 31.45 5.75
N HIS A 103 -19.93 30.85 6.47
CA HIS A 103 -18.52 30.80 6.06
C HIS A 103 -17.92 29.44 6.40
N ILE A 104 -17.11 28.91 5.48
CA ILE A 104 -16.30 27.71 5.66
C ILE A 104 -14.85 28.14 5.44
N ASP A 105 -14.02 27.95 6.46
CA ASP A 105 -12.57 28.15 6.42
C ASP A 105 -11.86 26.82 6.72
N GLU A 106 -10.54 26.78 6.58
CA GLU A 106 -9.72 25.63 6.95
C GLU A 106 -9.86 25.29 8.45
N GLY A 107 -10.76 24.35 8.74
CA GLY A 107 -11.02 23.87 10.11
C GLY A 107 -12.06 24.67 10.89
N THR A 108 -12.63 25.74 10.35
CA THR A 108 -13.69 26.51 11.03
C THR A 108 -14.93 26.66 10.17
N ILE A 109 -16.10 26.38 10.76
CA ILE A 109 -17.41 26.60 10.13
C ILE A 109 -18.23 27.60 10.95
N THR A 110 -18.72 28.64 10.30
CA THR A 110 -19.55 29.68 10.93
C THR A 110 -21.00 29.51 10.54
N MET A 111 -21.83 29.30 11.56
CA MET A 111 -23.28 29.12 11.40
C MET A 111 -24.01 30.42 11.75
N ARG A 112 -25.00 30.78 10.91
CA ARG A 112 -26.00 31.81 11.21
C ARG A 112 -27.08 31.21 12.09
N LEU A 113 -27.23 31.73 13.31
CA LEU A 113 -28.34 31.35 14.17
C LEU A 113 -29.56 32.22 13.88
N PRO A 114 -30.78 31.64 13.88
CA PRO A 114 -31.99 32.43 13.83
C PRO A 114 -32.03 33.38 15.03
N SER A 115 -32.33 34.65 14.76
CA SER A 115 -32.46 35.71 15.76
C SER A 115 -33.44 35.28 16.85
N LYS A 116 -32.92 35.02 18.06
CA LYS A 116 -33.72 35.08 19.28
C LYS A 116 -33.38 36.42 19.92
N TYR A 117 -34.34 37.34 19.96
CA TYR A 117 -34.23 38.68 20.58
C TYR A 117 -33.42 39.75 19.82
N GLY A 118 -33.44 39.77 18.48
CA GLY A 118 -32.99 40.93 17.70
C GLY A 118 -31.48 41.09 17.54
N LYS A 119 -30.67 40.12 18.01
CA LYS A 119 -29.25 40.01 17.66
C LYS A 119 -29.07 38.81 16.74
N GLU A 120 -28.63 39.06 15.51
CA GLU A 120 -28.10 38.01 14.65
C GLU A 120 -26.87 37.40 15.31
N GLY A 121 -27.00 36.14 15.74
CA GLY A 121 -25.89 35.41 16.36
C GLY A 121 -25.14 34.64 15.28
N ARG A 122 -23.85 34.92 15.13
CA ARG A 122 -22.92 34.04 14.40
C ARG A 122 -22.21 33.16 15.41
N LYS A 123 -22.17 31.84 15.16
CA LYS A 123 -21.42 30.91 16.01
C LYS A 123 -20.38 30.14 15.18
N PRO A 124 -19.09 30.33 15.47
CA PRO A 124 -18.04 29.51 14.89
C PRO A 124 -17.95 28.16 15.61
N PHE A 125 -17.64 27.11 14.86
CA PHE A 125 -17.29 25.78 15.35
C PHE A 125 -15.97 25.36 14.72
N MET A 126 -15.05 24.84 15.54
CA MET A 126 -13.72 24.42 15.11
C MET A 126 -13.64 22.90 15.03
N PHE A 127 -12.98 22.43 13.97
CA PHE A 127 -12.77 21.03 13.62
C PHE A 127 -11.34 20.87 13.10
N ASN A 128 -10.86 19.62 12.99
CA ASN A 128 -9.56 19.36 12.36
C ASN A 128 -9.58 19.74 10.87
N LYS A 129 -10.72 19.54 10.21
CA LYS A 129 -10.97 19.99 8.83
C LYS A 129 -12.46 20.13 8.58
N VAL A 130 -12.82 21.10 7.75
CA VAL A 130 -14.19 21.29 7.26
C VAL A 130 -14.21 21.10 5.75
N PHE A 131 -14.97 20.12 5.28
CA PHE A 131 -15.22 19.84 3.87
C PHE A 131 -16.51 20.53 3.44
N GLY A 132 -16.38 21.44 2.48
CA GLY A 132 -17.54 22.14 1.91
C GLY A 132 -18.40 21.27 0.99
N PRO A 133 -19.53 21.80 0.50
CA PRO A 133 -20.43 21.12 -0.43
C PRO A 133 -19.80 20.60 -1.72
N SER A 134 -18.72 21.23 -2.17
CA SER A 134 -17.96 20.85 -3.37
C SER A 134 -16.95 19.74 -3.13
N ALA A 135 -16.73 19.33 -1.88
CA ALA A 135 -15.67 18.38 -1.54
C ALA A 135 -15.99 16.98 -2.07
N THR A 136 -15.06 16.43 -2.82
CA THR A 136 -15.19 15.11 -3.45
C THR A 136 -14.95 13.97 -2.46
N GLN A 137 -15.33 12.75 -2.85
CA GLN A 137 -15.04 11.56 -2.03
C GLN A 137 -13.52 11.32 -1.91
N GLU A 138 -12.77 11.60 -2.98
CA GLU A 138 -11.31 11.46 -3.00
C GLU A 138 -10.64 12.48 -2.06
N GLU A 139 -11.07 13.74 -2.06
CA GLU A 139 -10.54 14.75 -1.14
C GLU A 139 -10.76 14.37 0.33
N VAL A 140 -11.95 13.84 0.63
CA VAL A 140 -12.32 13.35 1.96
C VAL A 140 -11.46 12.15 2.34
N PHE A 141 -11.29 11.18 1.44
CA PHE A 141 -10.45 10.02 1.69
C PHE A 141 -8.96 10.38 1.79
N SER A 142 -8.44 11.30 0.98
CA SER A 142 -7.03 11.70 0.98
C SER A 142 -6.57 12.21 2.35
N ASP A 143 -7.43 12.92 3.08
CA ASP A 143 -7.12 13.38 4.44
C ASP A 143 -7.11 12.23 5.48
N MET A 144 -7.97 11.23 5.28
CA MET A 144 -8.09 10.05 6.15
C MET A 144 -7.13 8.91 5.78
N ARG A 145 -6.64 8.86 4.54
CA ARG A 145 -5.76 7.82 4.00
C ARG A 145 -4.58 7.57 4.93
N PRO A 146 -3.90 8.60 5.51
CA PRO A 146 -2.78 8.31 6.37
C PRO A 146 -3.14 7.55 7.66
N LEU A 147 -4.34 7.82 8.20
CA LEU A 147 -4.86 7.09 9.34
C LEU A 147 -5.16 5.64 8.94
N VAL A 148 -5.86 5.41 7.81
CA VAL A 148 -6.18 4.07 7.30
C VAL A 148 -4.93 3.21 7.11
N ARG A 149 -3.87 3.76 6.53
CA ARG A 149 -2.61 3.05 6.29
C ARG A 149 -1.89 2.62 7.57
N SER A 150 -2.14 3.31 8.69
CA SER A 150 -1.53 2.98 9.98
C SER A 150 -1.97 1.60 10.50
N VAL A 151 -3.09 1.06 9.99
CA VAL A 151 -3.54 -0.32 10.30
C VAL A 151 -2.50 -1.36 9.88
N LEU A 152 -1.86 -1.19 8.72
CA LEU A 152 -0.81 -2.11 8.24
C LEU A 152 0.47 -2.04 9.08
N ASP A 153 0.62 -0.98 9.88
CA ASP A 153 1.75 -0.80 10.78
C ASP A 153 1.43 -1.25 12.22
N GLY A 154 0.24 -1.83 12.46
CA GLY A 154 -0.18 -2.44 13.72
C GLY A 154 -1.05 -1.56 14.62
N TYR A 155 -1.63 -0.47 14.09
CA TYR A 155 -2.50 0.43 14.86
C TYR A 155 -3.98 0.11 14.66
N ASN A 156 -4.76 0.26 15.73
CA ASN A 156 -6.21 0.19 15.66
C ASN A 156 -6.77 1.55 15.21
N VAL A 157 -7.54 1.54 14.12
CA VAL A 157 -8.15 2.74 13.56
C VAL A 157 -9.65 2.57 13.56
N CYS A 158 -10.36 3.63 13.94
CA CYS A 158 -11.81 3.64 13.89
C CYS A 158 -12.34 4.92 13.23
N ILE A 159 -13.21 4.76 12.24
CA ILE A 159 -13.82 5.85 11.49
C ILE A 159 -15.33 5.75 11.67
N PHE A 160 -15.94 6.79 12.22
CA PHE A 160 -17.38 6.88 12.42
C PHE A 160 -17.94 8.09 11.69
N ALA A 161 -19.07 7.89 11.00
CA ALA A 161 -19.85 8.99 10.43
C ALA A 161 -21.02 9.32 11.36
N TYR A 162 -21.10 10.57 11.83
CA TYR A 162 -22.14 11.05 12.73
C TYR A 162 -22.97 12.18 12.11
N GLY A 163 -24.26 12.24 12.47
CA GLY A 163 -25.18 13.27 11.99
C GLY A 163 -26.62 12.76 11.88
N GLN A 164 -27.57 13.65 11.60
CA GLN A 164 -28.98 13.30 11.44
C GLN A 164 -29.25 12.42 10.20
N THR A 165 -30.44 11.81 10.12
CA THR A 165 -30.89 11.13 8.89
C THR A 165 -30.90 12.12 7.72
N GLY A 166 -30.37 11.69 6.57
CA GLY A 166 -30.22 12.53 5.37
C GLY A 166 -29.03 13.49 5.37
N SER A 167 -28.15 13.47 6.39
CA SER A 167 -26.95 14.33 6.42
C SER A 167 -25.79 13.87 5.52
N GLY A 168 -25.85 12.67 4.96
CA GLY A 168 -24.80 12.13 4.08
C GLY A 168 -23.84 11.11 4.73
N LYS A 169 -24.18 10.53 5.89
CA LYS A 169 -23.38 9.47 6.55
C LYS A 169 -23.08 8.30 5.62
N THR A 170 -24.13 7.64 5.10
CA THR A 170 -24.02 6.51 4.17
C THR A 170 -23.31 6.91 2.87
N PHE A 171 -23.61 8.10 2.35
CA PHE A 171 -22.91 8.63 1.18
C PHE A 171 -21.40 8.79 1.41
N THR A 172 -20.99 9.19 2.62
CA THR A 172 -19.56 9.36 2.95
C THR A 172 -18.86 8.02 3.10
N MET A 173 -19.47 7.08 3.82
CA MET A 173 -18.84 5.77 4.09
C MET A 173 -18.88 4.83 2.88
N THR A 174 -20.03 4.71 2.21
CA THR A 174 -20.24 3.74 1.12
C THR A 174 -20.22 4.42 -0.25
N GLY A 175 -20.84 5.59 -0.37
CA GLY A 175 -21.09 6.25 -1.66
C GLY A 175 -22.58 6.27 -2.03
N PRO A 176 -22.92 6.77 -3.22
CA PRO A 176 -24.29 6.69 -3.77
C PRO A 176 -24.68 5.25 -4.11
N LYS A 177 -25.97 5.03 -4.43
CA LYS A 177 -26.49 3.70 -4.83
C LYS A 177 -25.84 3.20 -6.13
N GLU A 178 -25.63 4.10 -7.07
CA GLU A 178 -24.93 3.81 -8.32
C GLU A 178 -23.46 4.19 -8.13
N LEU A 179 -22.63 3.19 -7.86
CA LEU A 179 -21.22 3.39 -7.60
C LEU A 179 -20.49 3.64 -8.93
N THR A 180 -19.72 4.71 -8.94
CA THR A 180 -18.72 5.04 -9.97
C THR A 180 -17.36 5.14 -9.29
N GLU A 181 -16.26 5.01 -10.04
CA GLU A 181 -14.89 5.13 -9.48
C GLU A 181 -14.68 6.43 -8.68
N GLU A 182 -15.29 7.53 -9.13
CA GLU A 182 -15.20 8.83 -8.45
C GLU A 182 -16.09 8.92 -7.20
N SER A 183 -17.19 8.16 -7.15
CA SER A 183 -18.18 8.26 -6.07
C SER A 183 -18.03 7.24 -4.95
N LEU A 184 -17.09 6.29 -5.09
CA LEU A 184 -16.72 5.34 -4.03
C LEU A 184 -16.48 6.07 -2.71
N GLY A 185 -17.16 5.61 -1.65
CA GLY A 185 -16.99 6.13 -0.30
C GLY A 185 -15.69 5.66 0.37
N VAL A 186 -15.52 6.10 1.62
CA VAL A 186 -14.34 5.79 2.43
C VAL A 186 -14.09 4.30 2.57
N ASN A 187 -15.12 3.47 2.70
CA ASN A 187 -14.97 2.02 2.93
C ASN A 187 -14.29 1.33 1.75
N TYR A 188 -14.73 1.60 0.52
CA TYR A 188 -14.18 0.96 -0.67
C TYR A 188 -12.77 1.48 -0.95
N ARG A 189 -12.56 2.80 -0.88
CA ARG A 189 -11.22 3.41 -1.07
C ARG A 189 -10.21 2.93 -0.03
N ALA A 190 -10.65 2.75 1.21
CA ALA A 190 -9.80 2.22 2.27
C ALA A 190 -9.36 0.78 1.98
N LEU A 191 -10.30 -0.10 1.62
CA LEU A 191 -9.97 -1.50 1.29
C LEU A 191 -9.05 -1.58 0.07
N GLU A 192 -9.35 -0.84 -1.00
CA GLU A 192 -8.50 -0.78 -2.19
C GLU A 192 -7.07 -0.32 -1.87
N ASP A 193 -6.92 0.76 -1.10
CA ASP A 193 -5.62 1.28 -0.68
C ASP A 193 -4.85 0.28 0.19
N LEU A 194 -5.53 -0.45 1.07
CA LEU A 194 -4.92 -1.49 1.92
C LEU A 194 -4.46 -2.70 1.10
N PHE A 195 -5.27 -3.19 0.14
CA PHE A 195 -4.87 -4.28 -0.75
C PHE A 195 -3.70 -3.88 -1.65
N LEU A 196 -3.73 -2.67 -2.20
CA LEU A 196 -2.65 -2.15 -3.02
C LEU A 196 -1.33 -2.09 -2.24
N LEU A 197 -1.36 -1.56 -1.02
CA LEU A 197 -0.18 -1.47 -0.17
C LEU A 197 0.31 -2.85 0.30
N SER A 198 -0.61 -3.77 0.57
CA SER A 198 -0.27 -5.16 0.89
C SER A 198 0.51 -5.82 -0.25
N ASP A 199 0.05 -5.66 -1.50
CA ASP A 199 0.76 -6.22 -2.67
C ASP A 199 2.11 -5.53 -2.90
N GLN A 200 2.20 -4.21 -2.73
CA GLN A 200 3.48 -3.46 -2.84
C GLN A 200 4.51 -3.89 -1.81
N ARG A 201 4.08 -4.34 -0.63
CA ARG A 201 4.95 -4.73 0.49
C ARG A 201 5.18 -6.23 0.60
N LYS A 202 4.65 -7.05 -0.32
CA LYS A 202 4.65 -8.52 -0.24
C LYS A 202 6.03 -9.16 -0.09
N ASP A 203 7.06 -8.54 -0.67
CA ASP A 203 8.45 -9.04 -0.60
C ASP A 203 9.08 -8.83 0.79
N THR A 204 8.49 -7.95 1.60
CA THR A 204 9.00 -7.59 2.93
C THR A 204 8.09 -8.05 4.06
N THR A 205 6.76 -8.02 3.85
CA THR A 205 5.75 -8.34 4.88
C THR A 205 4.60 -9.15 4.26
N SER A 206 4.21 -10.22 4.95
CA SER A 206 3.01 -11.00 4.62
C SER A 206 1.83 -10.48 5.45
N TYR A 207 0.69 -10.25 4.78
CA TYR A 207 -0.54 -9.76 5.40
C TYR A 207 -1.66 -10.77 5.22
N GLU A 208 -2.45 -10.98 6.26
CA GLU A 208 -3.72 -11.70 6.22
C GLU A 208 -4.84 -10.70 6.52
N ILE A 209 -5.81 -10.56 5.61
CA ILE A 209 -6.89 -9.59 5.71
C ILE A 209 -8.22 -10.33 5.83
N SER A 210 -8.90 -10.13 6.96
CA SER A 210 -10.25 -10.65 7.21
C SER A 210 -11.27 -9.52 7.33
N VAL A 211 -12.47 -9.69 6.81
CA VAL A 211 -13.55 -8.69 6.85
C VAL A 211 -14.77 -9.26 7.57
N GLN A 212 -15.39 -8.44 8.43
CA GLN A 212 -16.65 -8.73 9.10
C GLN A 212 -17.58 -7.52 8.94
N MET A 213 -18.87 -7.75 8.70
CA MET A 213 -19.85 -6.69 8.55
C MET A 213 -21.04 -6.95 9.47
N LEU A 214 -21.27 -6.05 10.42
CA LEU A 214 -22.24 -6.20 11.49
C LEU A 214 -23.22 -5.02 11.51
N GLU A 215 -24.49 -5.29 11.79
CA GLU A 215 -25.50 -4.29 12.12
C GLU A 215 -25.78 -4.34 13.62
N ILE A 216 -25.82 -3.17 14.27
CA ILE A 216 -26.31 -3.01 15.64
C ILE A 216 -27.60 -2.22 15.58
N TYR A 217 -28.71 -2.86 15.94
CA TYR A 217 -30.02 -2.22 15.99
C TYR A 217 -30.74 -2.59 17.29
N ASN A 218 -31.10 -1.59 18.09
CA ASN A 218 -31.77 -1.77 19.39
C ASN A 218 -31.03 -2.76 20.31
N GLU A 219 -29.73 -2.55 20.50
CA GLU A 219 -28.83 -3.43 21.27
C GLU A 219 -28.77 -4.89 20.78
N GLN A 220 -29.19 -5.16 19.53
CA GLN A 220 -29.05 -6.47 18.90
C GLN A 220 -28.01 -6.42 17.78
N VAL A 221 -27.08 -7.37 17.82
CA VAL A 221 -26.03 -7.53 16.80
C VAL A 221 -26.50 -8.57 15.76
N ARG A 222 -26.41 -8.20 14.49
CA ARG A 222 -26.73 -9.06 13.34
C ARG A 222 -25.53 -9.12 12.40
N ASP A 223 -25.16 -10.33 11.99
CA ASP A 223 -24.18 -10.55 10.94
C ASP A 223 -24.81 -10.31 9.56
N LEU A 224 -24.21 -9.40 8.78
CA LEU A 224 -24.68 -9.03 7.44
C LEU A 224 -24.06 -9.91 6.32
N LEU A 225 -23.08 -10.75 6.64
CA LEU A 225 -22.43 -11.66 5.68
C LEU A 225 -22.86 -13.13 5.85
N ALA A 226 -23.73 -13.43 6.81
CA ALA A 226 -24.24 -14.78 7.02
C ALA A 226 -25.07 -15.25 5.80
N THR A 227 -24.66 -16.36 5.19
CA THR A 227 -25.27 -16.96 3.98
C THR A 227 -26.57 -17.71 4.26
N ASP A 228 -26.72 -18.26 5.46
CA ASP A 228 -27.93 -18.96 5.88
C ASP A 228 -28.82 -17.94 6.57
N GLY A 229 -30.06 -17.73 6.10
CA GLY A 229 -31.02 -16.73 6.59
C GLY A 229 -31.39 -16.76 8.09
N GLN A 230 -30.63 -17.49 8.90
CA GLN A 230 -30.48 -17.28 10.32
C GLN A 230 -29.44 -16.18 10.56
N THR A 231 -29.91 -14.95 10.75
CA THR A 231 -29.11 -13.89 11.39
C THR A 231 -28.76 -14.38 12.79
N LYS A 232 -27.58 -15.00 12.92
CA LYS A 232 -27.10 -15.55 14.18
C LYS A 232 -26.91 -14.36 15.12
N ARG A 233 -27.76 -14.28 16.15
CA ARG A 233 -27.67 -13.23 17.17
C ARG A 233 -26.34 -13.38 17.87
N LEU A 234 -25.43 -12.43 17.64
CA LEU A 234 -24.15 -12.40 18.34
C LEU A 234 -24.38 -11.79 19.72
N GLU A 235 -24.01 -12.50 20.77
CA GLU A 235 -24.04 -11.97 22.13
C GLU A 235 -22.81 -11.08 22.35
N ILE A 236 -23.03 -9.89 22.90
CA ILE A 236 -21.94 -9.00 23.32
C ILE A 236 -21.44 -9.55 24.66
N ARG A 237 -20.18 -10.00 24.71
CA ARG A 237 -19.50 -10.44 25.93
C ARG A 237 -18.69 -9.31 26.54
#